data_AF-A0AAD5WNC0-F1
#
_entry.id   AF-A0AAD5WNC0-F1
#
_cell.length_a   1.000
_cell.length_b   1.000
_cell.length_c   1.000
_cell.angle_alpha   90.00
_cell.angle_beta   90.00
_cell.angle_gamma   90.00
#
_symmetry.space_group_name_H-M   'P 1'
#
loop_
_entity.id
_entity.type
_entity.pdbx_description
1 polymer ?
#
loop_
_entity_poly.entity_id
_entity_poly.type
_entity_poly.pdbx_seq_one_letter_code
_entity_poly.pdbx_strand_id
1 'polypeptide(L)'
;MARPKQRKPAVPAPSGPLPPFRSIPSALEPFAPCLSKSHIYIAHVDTFPASFKRKIFLVPVAMNVGIVALCVWWWLKVQGPWYLSLLASFSGVRNETTVVAEEESPSTLVKVVFARGLWFLLDMTLFIFVWPWPLEFFLGTGGSASPTAWRRTVGFREREIVVRQSREWDRKILKTGNIGGSKAGEPLDFLKKEGDGSLARGELLNRLRIATSPRLVKEKTGYLTMDGDWDLAWDAMIAAHSLVDKKEITIEAFTLVALVHHDVYGWLVIDLEGSTVGGNMLQEQRRNDIFRFREALVSVGKEDLFYRWIEIVQFESTRPEGFGKERQEDVAQQIRTMFSEQGIDFDEFWKEAVGKDAAEGL
;
A
#
# COMPACT_ATOMS: atom_id res chain seq x y z
N MET A 1 24.25 26.53 -53.06
CA MET A 1 23.02 26.91 -52.35
C MET A 1 22.35 25.65 -51.82
N ALA A 2 22.39 25.42 -50.51
CA ALA A 2 21.64 24.36 -49.85
C ALA A 2 20.74 25.01 -48.79
N ARG A 3 19.42 24.81 -48.91
CA ARG A 3 18.42 25.37 -47.98
C ARG A 3 18.56 24.73 -46.59
N PRO A 4 18.49 25.50 -45.50
CA PRO A 4 18.49 24.93 -44.16
C PRO A 4 17.13 24.25 -43.88
N LYS A 5 17.20 23.02 -43.40
CA LYS A 5 16.05 22.20 -42.99
C LYS A 5 15.41 22.83 -41.73
N GLN A 6 14.19 23.35 -41.86
CA GLN A 6 13.40 23.81 -40.70
C GLN A 6 13.16 22.65 -39.73
N ARG A 7 13.62 22.81 -38.49
CA ARG A 7 13.27 21.95 -37.35
C ARG A 7 11.79 22.18 -37.03
N LYS A 8 10.97 21.13 -37.14
CA LYS A 8 9.61 21.13 -36.61
C LYS A 8 9.65 21.43 -35.10
N PRO A 9 8.80 22.32 -34.58
CA PRO A 9 8.72 22.55 -33.13
C PRO A 9 8.25 21.28 -32.43
N ALA A 10 8.92 20.93 -31.34
CA ALA A 10 8.55 19.83 -30.47
C ALA A 10 7.18 20.12 -29.85
N VAL A 11 6.27 19.15 -29.91
CA VAL A 11 4.99 19.18 -29.20
C VAL A 11 5.28 19.27 -27.70
N PRO A 12 4.64 20.18 -26.93
CA PRO A 12 4.82 20.24 -25.49
C PRO A 12 4.36 18.91 -24.87
N ALA A 13 5.20 18.31 -24.03
CA ALA A 13 4.82 17.16 -23.22
C ALA A 13 3.64 17.56 -22.30
N PRO A 14 2.63 16.68 -22.11
CA PRO A 14 1.54 16.95 -21.17
C PRO A 14 2.12 17.13 -19.77
N SER A 15 1.78 18.24 -19.13
CA SER A 15 2.44 18.80 -17.93
C SER A 15 2.11 18.11 -16.61
N GLY A 16 1.69 16.83 -16.62
CA GLY A 16 1.34 16.10 -15.41
C GLY A 16 1.31 14.59 -15.58
N PRO A 17 1.39 13.83 -14.47
CA PRO A 17 1.30 12.37 -14.49
C PRO A 17 -0.04 11.94 -15.09
N LEU A 18 -0.02 10.82 -15.82
CA LEU A 18 -1.21 10.29 -16.48
C LEU A 18 -2.19 9.73 -15.44
N PRO A 19 -3.51 9.95 -15.57
CA PRO A 19 -4.50 9.31 -14.69
C PRO A 19 -4.33 7.77 -14.68
N PRO A 20 -4.47 7.10 -13.52
CA PRO A 20 -4.96 7.60 -12.21
C PRO A 20 -3.86 8.16 -11.28
N PHE A 21 -2.68 8.47 -11.80
CA PHE A 21 -1.57 8.97 -10.99
C PHE A 21 -1.63 10.48 -10.84
N ARG A 22 -1.46 10.97 -9.62
CA ARG A 22 -1.39 12.39 -9.27
C ARG A 22 -0.13 12.68 -8.47
N SER A 23 0.35 13.91 -8.51
CA SER A 23 1.42 14.37 -7.62
C SER A 23 0.97 14.28 -6.16
N ILE A 24 1.92 14.06 -5.25
CA ILE A 24 1.62 14.00 -3.82
C ILE A 24 0.97 15.32 -3.34
N PRO A 25 -0.15 15.26 -2.60
CA PRO A 25 -0.72 16.45 -1.97
C PRO A 25 0.21 17.04 -0.91
N SER A 26 0.18 18.36 -0.74
CA SER A 26 1.00 19.08 0.26
C SER A 26 0.81 18.56 1.68
N ALA A 27 -0.39 18.06 2.02
CA ALA A 27 -0.68 17.47 3.33
C ALA A 27 0.13 16.19 3.63
N LEU A 28 0.58 15.46 2.60
CA LEU A 28 1.36 14.22 2.76
C LEU A 28 2.86 14.41 2.46
N GLU A 29 3.28 15.60 2.04
CA GLU A 29 4.69 15.90 1.77
C GLU A 29 5.62 15.59 2.95
N PRO A 30 5.29 15.93 4.22
CA PRO A 30 6.18 15.64 5.35
C PRO A 30 6.38 14.15 5.61
N PHE A 31 5.48 13.30 5.11
CA PHE A 31 5.55 11.84 5.25
C PHE A 31 6.43 11.18 4.18
N ALA A 32 6.54 11.78 3.00
CA ALA A 32 7.26 11.20 1.87
C ALA A 32 8.74 10.86 2.13
N PRO A 33 9.52 11.67 2.89
CA PRO A 33 10.90 11.35 3.24
C PRO A 33 11.05 10.10 4.14
N CYS A 34 9.99 9.69 4.83
CA CYS A 34 10.00 8.51 5.70
C CYS A 34 9.83 7.18 4.95
N LEU A 35 9.59 7.23 3.63
CA LEU A 35 9.30 6.06 2.81
C LEU A 35 10.51 5.67 1.94
N SER A 36 10.71 4.37 1.75
CA SER A 36 11.73 3.86 0.82
C SER A 36 11.22 3.87 -0.60
N LYS A 37 11.99 4.42 -1.53
CA LYS A 37 11.65 4.51 -2.97
C LYS A 37 11.54 3.14 -3.66
N SER A 38 11.94 2.06 -2.99
CA SER A 38 11.94 0.71 -3.56
C SER A 38 10.60 -0.02 -3.48
N HIS A 39 9.62 0.54 -2.75
CA HIS A 39 8.36 -0.12 -2.46
C HIS A 39 7.15 0.75 -2.82
N ILE A 40 6.02 0.08 -3.03
CA ILE A 40 4.70 0.67 -3.16
C ILE A 40 4.03 0.62 -1.79
N TYR A 41 3.38 1.70 -1.39
CA TYR A 41 2.76 1.80 -0.08
C TYR A 41 1.24 1.99 -0.18
N ILE A 42 0.52 1.42 0.78
CA ILE A 42 -0.89 1.71 1.01
C ILE A 42 -1.05 2.15 2.46
N ALA A 43 -1.53 3.37 2.68
CA ALA A 43 -1.95 3.81 4.00
C ALA A 43 -3.48 3.85 4.09
N HIS A 44 -4.01 3.39 5.23
CA HIS A 44 -5.43 3.49 5.58
C HIS A 44 -5.60 3.69 7.07
N VAL A 45 -6.76 4.21 7.48
CA VAL A 45 -7.12 4.33 8.91
C VAL A 45 -7.90 3.11 9.35
N ASP A 46 -7.34 2.37 10.30
CA ASP A 46 -7.98 1.25 10.98
C ASP A 46 -8.80 1.76 12.18
N THR A 47 -10.12 1.54 12.13
CA THR A 47 -11.10 1.96 13.14
C THR A 47 -11.51 0.84 14.11
N PHE A 48 -10.85 -0.31 14.10
CA PHE A 48 -11.15 -1.39 15.04
C PHE A 48 -10.83 -1.01 16.49
N PRO A 49 -11.60 -1.52 17.47
CA PRO A 49 -11.36 -1.21 18.87
C PRO A 49 -9.96 -1.58 19.36
N ALA A 50 -9.37 -0.76 20.23
CA ALA A 50 -8.03 -1.00 20.76
C ALA A 50 -7.93 -2.34 21.52
N SER A 51 -9.02 -2.74 22.19
CA SER A 51 -9.09 -4.03 22.90
C SER A 51 -9.03 -5.23 21.95
N PHE A 52 -9.64 -5.12 20.77
CA PHE A 52 -9.61 -6.15 19.73
C PHE A 52 -8.20 -6.27 19.14
N LYS A 53 -7.58 -5.12 18.79
CA LYS A 53 -6.19 -5.05 18.30
C LYS A 53 -5.20 -5.69 19.28
N ARG A 54 -5.37 -5.44 20.58
CA ARG A 54 -4.54 -6.04 21.65
C ARG A 54 -4.65 -7.56 21.71
N LYS A 55 -5.87 -8.11 21.60
CA LYS A 55 -6.10 -9.57 21.61
C LYS A 55 -5.42 -10.24 20.42
N ILE A 56 -5.55 -9.65 19.23
CA ILE A 56 -4.92 -10.17 18.01
C ILE A 56 -3.39 -10.13 18.14
N PHE A 57 -2.84 -9.03 18.66
CA PHE A 57 -1.39 -8.89 18.84
C PHE A 57 -0.84 -9.82 19.94
N LEU A 58 -1.65 -10.25 20.90
CA LEU A 58 -1.21 -11.19 21.94
C LEU A 58 -0.84 -12.57 21.37
N VAL A 59 -1.51 -13.01 20.29
CA VAL A 59 -1.25 -14.32 19.65
C VAL A 59 0.21 -14.44 19.17
N PRO A 60 0.73 -13.55 18.30
CA PRO A 60 2.12 -13.61 17.87
C PRO A 60 3.10 -13.32 19.01
N VAL A 61 2.75 -12.51 20.02
CA VAL A 61 3.60 -12.32 21.21
C VAL A 61 3.76 -13.65 21.95
N ALA A 62 2.65 -14.32 22.28
CA ALA A 62 2.68 -15.60 22.99
C ALA A 62 3.42 -16.69 22.20
N MET A 63 3.20 -16.74 20.88
CA MET A 63 3.91 -17.66 19.99
C MET A 63 5.42 -17.43 20.00
N ASN A 64 5.89 -16.19 19.80
CA ASN A 64 7.31 -15.89 19.78
C ASN A 64 7.98 -16.08 21.16
N VAL A 65 7.30 -15.72 22.26
CA VAL A 65 7.79 -16.01 23.62
C VAL A 65 7.88 -17.52 23.85
N GLY A 66 6.88 -18.28 23.40
CA GLY A 66 6.88 -19.74 23.50
C GLY A 66 8.03 -20.39 22.72
N ILE A 67 8.29 -19.93 21.49
CA ILE A 67 9.43 -20.38 20.67
C ILE A 67 10.75 -20.08 21.40
N VAL A 68 10.95 -18.85 21.89
CA VAL A 68 12.18 -18.48 22.62
C VAL A 68 12.33 -19.33 23.87
N ALA A 69 11.27 -19.51 24.66
CA ALA A 69 11.30 -20.33 25.86
C ALA A 69 11.65 -21.79 25.55
N LEU A 70 11.08 -22.36 24.48
CA LEU A 70 11.35 -23.73 24.06
C LEU A 70 12.79 -23.88 23.53
N CYS A 71 13.28 -22.94 22.72
CA CYS A 71 14.67 -22.94 22.25
C CYS A 71 15.66 -22.81 23.41
N VAL A 72 15.42 -21.90 24.35
CA VAL A 72 16.28 -21.71 25.53
C VAL A 72 16.24 -22.94 26.44
N TRP A 73 15.06 -23.50 26.69
CA TRP A 73 14.91 -24.72 27.49
C TRP A 73 15.63 -25.89 26.84
N TRP A 74 15.41 -26.11 25.54
CA TRP A 74 16.08 -27.15 24.76
C TRP A 74 17.60 -26.97 24.86
N TRP A 75 18.10 -25.75 24.62
CA TRP A 75 19.53 -25.48 24.68
C TRP A 75 20.11 -25.72 26.06
N LEU A 76 19.45 -25.26 27.13
CA LEU A 76 19.96 -25.45 28.50
C LEU A 76 19.89 -26.90 29.00
N LYS A 77 18.91 -27.68 28.56
CA LYS A 77 18.65 -29.02 29.11
C LYS A 77 19.14 -30.17 28.25
N VAL A 78 19.19 -29.99 26.94
CA VAL A 78 19.50 -31.07 26.00
C VAL A 78 20.78 -30.76 25.26
N GLN A 79 20.82 -29.68 24.48
CA GLN A 79 21.93 -29.45 23.56
C GLN A 79 23.18 -28.91 24.24
N GLY A 80 23.06 -27.87 25.06
CA GLY A 80 24.18 -27.23 25.74
C GLY A 80 25.07 -28.23 26.47
N PRO A 81 24.52 -29.08 27.37
CA PRO A 81 25.28 -30.15 28.00
C PRO A 81 25.91 -31.12 27.00
N TRP A 82 25.18 -31.52 25.96
CA TRP A 82 25.69 -32.44 24.93
C TRP A 82 26.87 -31.85 24.13
N TYR A 83 26.79 -30.59 23.71
CA TYR A 83 27.89 -29.87 23.05
C TYR A 83 29.09 -29.68 24.00
N LEU A 84 28.85 -29.39 25.28
CA LEU A 84 29.91 -29.30 26.28
C LEU A 84 30.58 -30.66 26.50
N SER A 85 29.82 -31.76 26.55
CA SER A 85 30.37 -33.12 26.59
C SER A 85 31.20 -33.42 25.34
N LEU A 86 30.73 -33.01 24.16
CA LEU A 86 31.48 -33.19 22.91
C LEU A 86 32.82 -32.43 22.93
N LEU A 87 32.82 -31.17 23.38
CA LEU A 87 34.03 -30.37 23.56
C LEU A 87 34.97 -30.96 24.62
N ALA A 88 34.43 -31.44 25.75
CA ALA A 88 35.19 -32.12 26.78
C ALA A 88 35.84 -33.40 26.24
N SER A 89 35.12 -34.16 25.40
CA SER A 89 35.66 -35.33 24.72
C SER A 89 36.79 -34.96 23.75
N PHE A 90 36.67 -33.85 23.02
CA PHE A 90 37.77 -33.34 22.18
C PHE A 90 38.99 -32.91 23.00
N SER A 91 38.79 -32.41 24.22
CA SER A 91 39.86 -32.05 25.14
C SER A 91 40.52 -33.25 25.87
N GLY A 92 40.10 -34.47 25.54
CA GLY A 92 40.66 -35.71 26.10
C GLY A 92 39.98 -36.21 27.38
N VAL A 93 38.93 -35.53 27.86
CA VAL A 93 38.12 -36.00 28.99
C VAL A 93 37.14 -37.06 28.50
N ARG A 94 37.35 -38.32 28.88
CA ARG A 94 36.45 -39.42 28.51
C ARG A 94 35.05 -39.20 29.09
N ASN A 95 34.04 -39.21 28.22
CA ASN A 95 32.63 -39.15 28.58
C ASN A 95 31.78 -39.95 27.57
N GLU A 96 30.45 -39.89 27.72
CA GLU A 96 29.47 -40.58 26.86
C GLU A 96 29.53 -40.23 25.37
N THR A 97 30.21 -39.15 25.00
CA THR A 97 30.44 -38.73 23.60
C THR A 97 31.83 -39.11 23.09
N THR A 98 32.68 -39.73 23.91
CA THR A 98 34.00 -40.19 23.47
C THR A 98 33.89 -41.51 22.71
N VAL A 99 34.45 -41.57 21.51
CA VAL A 99 34.47 -42.77 20.68
C VAL A 99 35.90 -43.10 20.32
N VAL A 100 36.38 -44.26 20.77
CA VAL A 100 37.73 -44.75 20.48
C VAL A 100 37.67 -45.58 19.21
N ALA A 101 38.15 -45.02 18.10
CA ALA A 101 38.01 -45.65 16.77
C ALA A 101 38.72 -47.01 16.65
N GLU A 102 39.74 -47.25 17.48
CA GLU A 102 40.50 -48.51 17.51
C GLU A 102 39.73 -49.65 18.20
N GLU A 103 38.76 -49.32 19.07
CA GLU A 103 38.00 -50.28 19.86
C GLU A 103 36.62 -50.60 19.21
N GLU A 104 36.21 -49.80 18.22
CA GLU A 104 34.84 -49.79 17.70
C GLU A 104 34.71 -50.36 16.28
N SER A 105 33.55 -50.99 16.00
CA SER A 105 33.27 -51.49 14.65
C SER A 105 33.06 -50.34 13.65
N PRO A 106 33.45 -50.49 12.37
CA PRO A 106 33.20 -49.47 11.34
C PRO A 106 31.72 -49.10 11.21
N SER A 107 30.82 -50.08 11.41
CA SER A 107 29.38 -49.85 11.38
C SER A 107 28.89 -48.97 12.54
N THR A 108 29.51 -49.10 13.71
CA THR A 108 29.22 -48.25 14.88
C THR A 108 29.71 -46.83 14.62
N LEU A 109 30.91 -46.68 14.10
CA LEU A 109 31.49 -45.38 13.76
C LEU A 109 30.61 -44.60 12.77
N VAL A 110 30.16 -45.27 11.70
CA VAL A 110 29.25 -44.67 10.70
C VAL A 110 27.94 -44.22 11.36
N LYS A 111 27.34 -45.06 12.21
CA LYS A 111 26.09 -44.72 12.91
C LYS A 111 26.26 -43.51 13.83
N VAL A 112 27.37 -43.43 14.58
CA VAL A 112 27.64 -42.30 15.46
C VAL A 112 27.81 -41.01 14.66
N VAL A 113 28.61 -41.04 13.58
CA VAL A 113 28.83 -39.87 12.72
C VAL A 113 27.51 -39.40 12.12
N PHE A 114 26.70 -40.33 11.61
CA PHE A 114 25.40 -40.00 11.04
C PHE A 114 24.43 -39.41 12.07
N ALA A 115 24.33 -40.02 13.26
CA ALA A 115 23.46 -39.52 14.33
C ALA A 115 23.88 -38.11 14.79
N ARG A 116 25.19 -37.86 14.94
CA ARG A 116 25.72 -36.52 15.25
C ARG A 116 25.41 -35.52 14.15
N GLY A 117 25.63 -35.91 12.89
CA GLY A 117 25.30 -35.10 11.72
C GLY A 117 23.83 -34.69 11.70
N LEU A 118 22.92 -35.61 12.06
CA LEU A 118 21.49 -35.33 12.13
C LEU A 118 21.15 -34.32 13.24
N TRP A 119 21.79 -34.43 14.42
CA TRP A 119 21.62 -33.45 15.51
C TRP A 119 22.11 -32.06 15.11
N PHE A 120 23.30 -31.95 14.49
CA PHE A 120 23.81 -30.67 13.99
C PHE A 120 22.91 -30.08 12.91
N LEU A 121 22.40 -30.91 11.99
CA LEU A 121 21.49 -30.47 10.93
C LEU A 121 20.18 -29.94 11.50
N LEU A 122 19.64 -30.60 12.51
CA LEU A 122 18.42 -30.16 13.19
C LEU A 122 18.64 -28.79 13.86
N ASP A 123 19.71 -28.63 14.62
CA ASP A 123 20.03 -27.37 15.28
C ASP A 123 20.28 -26.24 14.27
N MET A 124 21.01 -26.53 13.18
CA MET A 124 21.22 -25.58 12.08
C MET A 124 19.88 -25.17 11.44
N THR A 125 18.97 -26.13 11.23
CA THR A 125 17.64 -25.87 10.67
C THR A 125 16.82 -24.98 11.61
N LEU A 126 16.81 -25.27 12.91
CA LEU A 126 16.13 -24.45 13.91
C LEU A 126 16.73 -23.03 13.97
N PHE A 127 18.06 -22.92 13.94
CA PHE A 127 18.74 -21.64 13.99
C PHE A 127 18.53 -20.79 12.72
N ILE A 128 18.49 -21.40 11.54
CA ILE A 128 18.32 -20.67 10.28
C ILE A 128 16.85 -20.33 10.01
N PHE A 129 15.91 -21.23 10.31
CA PHE A 129 14.51 -21.03 9.91
C PHE A 129 13.57 -20.60 11.03
N VAL A 130 13.82 -21.02 12.28
CA VAL A 130 12.92 -20.75 13.41
C VAL A 130 13.40 -19.54 14.23
N TRP A 131 14.70 -19.45 14.50
CA TRP A 131 15.27 -18.38 15.32
C TRP A 131 15.11 -16.95 14.75
N PRO A 132 15.12 -16.72 13.42
CA PRO A 132 14.88 -15.38 12.90
C PRO A 132 13.51 -14.82 13.27
N TRP A 133 12.48 -15.65 13.45
CA TRP A 133 11.12 -15.15 13.67
C TRP A 133 10.98 -14.35 14.98
N PRO A 134 11.42 -14.85 16.15
CA PRO A 134 11.45 -14.01 17.36
C PRO A 134 12.35 -12.79 17.23
N LEU A 135 13.50 -12.91 16.57
CA LEU A 135 14.41 -11.77 16.39
C LEU A 135 13.75 -10.66 15.57
N GLU A 136 13.13 -11.00 14.44
CA GLU A 136 12.37 -10.07 13.60
C GLU A 136 11.20 -9.45 14.35
N PHE A 137 10.49 -10.25 15.14
CA PHE A 137 9.34 -9.77 15.89
C PHE A 137 9.70 -8.80 17.03
N PHE A 138 10.78 -9.08 17.77
CA PHE A 138 11.18 -8.27 18.93
C PHE A 138 12.16 -7.14 18.57
N LEU A 139 13.17 -7.44 17.76
CA LEU A 139 14.29 -6.52 17.49
C LEU A 139 14.21 -5.91 16.08
N GLY A 140 13.53 -6.57 15.15
CA GLY A 140 13.56 -6.20 13.74
C GLY A 140 14.86 -6.67 13.08
N THR A 141 14.86 -6.79 11.76
CA THR A 141 16.05 -7.12 10.97
C THR A 141 16.18 -6.14 9.80
N GLY A 142 17.41 -5.95 9.32
CA GLY A 142 17.66 -5.17 8.09
C GLY A 142 17.44 -3.65 8.20
N GLY A 143 17.45 -3.08 9.41
CA GLY A 143 17.29 -1.64 9.63
C GLY A 143 15.85 -1.14 9.69
N SER A 144 14.87 -2.04 9.63
CA SER A 144 13.46 -1.72 9.82
C SER A 144 13.02 -1.94 11.27
N ALA A 145 12.07 -1.15 11.76
CA ALA A 145 11.44 -1.34 13.07
C ALA A 145 10.74 -2.69 13.19
N SER A 146 10.54 -3.12 14.43
CA SER A 146 9.85 -4.36 14.75
C SER A 146 8.37 -4.14 15.10
N PRO A 147 7.52 -5.17 15.01
CA PRO A 147 6.14 -5.12 15.50
C PRO A 147 6.04 -4.66 16.95
N THR A 148 6.99 -5.07 17.80
CA THR A 148 7.01 -4.66 19.21
C THR A 148 7.50 -3.24 19.41
N ALA A 149 8.44 -2.75 18.60
CA ALA A 149 8.83 -1.34 18.58
C ALA A 149 7.63 -0.45 18.22
N TRP A 150 6.86 -0.83 17.21
CA TRP A 150 5.62 -0.13 16.86
C TRP A 150 4.64 -0.06 18.03
N ARG A 151 4.37 -1.19 18.70
CA ARG A 151 3.44 -1.20 19.85
C ARG A 151 3.97 -0.47 21.08
N ARG A 152 5.29 -0.41 21.27
CA ARG A 152 5.90 0.38 22.35
C ARG A 152 5.79 1.88 22.10
N THR A 153 5.95 2.31 20.84
CA THR A 153 5.96 3.74 20.49
C THR A 153 4.55 4.31 20.28
N VAL A 154 3.69 3.61 19.54
CA VAL A 154 2.36 4.11 19.16
C VAL A 154 1.26 3.66 20.13
N GLY A 155 1.42 2.46 20.71
CA GLY A 155 0.41 1.81 21.54
C GLY A 155 -0.70 1.13 20.74
N PHE A 156 -1.88 1.04 21.33
CA PHE A 156 -3.12 0.58 20.68
C PHE A 156 -4.12 1.72 20.69
N ARG A 157 -4.50 2.21 19.50
CA ARG A 157 -5.41 3.34 19.32
C ARG A 157 -6.71 2.90 18.64
N GLU A 158 -7.80 3.59 18.94
CA GLU A 158 -9.11 3.36 18.29
C GLU A 158 -9.04 3.67 16.79
N ARG A 159 -8.48 4.82 16.43
CA ARG A 159 -8.10 5.19 15.05
C ARG A 159 -6.60 5.06 14.90
N GLU A 160 -6.15 4.10 14.12
CA GLU A 160 -4.74 3.76 13.93
C GLU A 160 -4.36 3.84 12.45
N ILE A 161 -3.25 4.50 12.12
CA ILE A 161 -2.75 4.59 10.73
C ILE A 161 -1.98 3.30 10.40
N VAL A 162 -2.46 2.58 9.41
CA VAL A 162 -1.84 1.34 8.95
C VAL A 162 -1.20 1.59 7.61
N VAL A 163 0.12 1.42 7.55
CA VAL A 163 0.91 1.56 6.33
C VAL A 163 1.40 0.18 5.93
N ARG A 164 0.93 -0.30 4.79
CA ARG A 164 1.39 -1.52 4.14
C ARG A 164 2.44 -1.18 3.10
N GLN A 165 3.41 -2.05 2.94
CA GLN A 165 4.40 -2.04 1.88
C GLN A 165 4.27 -3.29 1.02
N SER A 166 4.54 -3.15 -0.27
CA SER A 166 4.65 -4.28 -1.18
C SER A 166 5.85 -5.17 -0.85
N ARG A 167 5.70 -6.46 -1.13
CA ARG A 167 6.77 -7.47 -1.10
C ARG A 167 7.42 -7.60 -2.48
N GLU A 168 8.11 -8.71 -2.72
CA GLU A 168 9.00 -8.94 -3.85
C GLU A 168 8.46 -8.67 -5.26
N TRP A 169 7.13 -8.66 -5.43
CA TRP A 169 6.50 -8.38 -6.71
C TRP A 169 6.73 -6.94 -7.18
N ASP A 170 6.93 -5.99 -6.27
CA ASP A 170 7.22 -4.60 -6.61
C ASP A 170 8.53 -4.46 -7.38
N ARG A 171 9.54 -5.27 -7.07
CA ARG A 171 10.83 -5.29 -7.78
C ARG A 171 10.66 -5.61 -9.25
N LYS A 172 9.70 -6.47 -9.59
CA LYS A 172 9.39 -6.83 -10.99
C LYS A 172 8.81 -5.65 -11.76
N ILE A 173 8.04 -4.80 -11.10
CA ILE A 173 7.40 -3.60 -11.68
C ILE A 173 8.35 -2.41 -11.69
N LEU A 174 9.04 -2.15 -10.57
CA LEU A 174 9.84 -0.94 -10.36
C LEU A 174 11.29 -1.06 -10.85
N LYS A 175 11.90 -2.24 -10.81
CA LYS A 175 13.36 -2.40 -11.04
C LYS A 175 13.72 -3.29 -12.22
N THR A 176 13.10 -4.47 -12.32
CA THR A 176 13.62 -5.52 -13.22
C THR A 176 12.94 -5.54 -14.59
N GLY A 177 11.75 -4.95 -14.73
CA GLY A 177 11.03 -4.92 -16.01
C GLY A 177 10.68 -6.32 -16.56
N ASN A 178 10.60 -7.34 -15.71
CA ASN A 178 10.35 -8.73 -16.14
C ASN A 178 8.88 -9.01 -16.49
N ILE A 179 8.11 -7.99 -16.87
CA ILE A 179 6.70 -8.11 -17.26
C ILE A 179 6.61 -7.89 -18.78
N GLY A 180 6.11 -8.87 -19.52
CA GLY A 180 5.84 -8.71 -20.95
C GLY A 180 7.00 -9.02 -21.91
N GLY A 181 8.13 -9.52 -21.41
CA GLY A 181 9.28 -9.90 -22.26
C GLY A 181 10.32 -8.79 -22.45
N SER A 182 10.25 -7.71 -21.66
CA SER A 182 11.28 -6.67 -21.66
C SER A 182 12.65 -7.23 -21.24
N LYS A 183 13.72 -6.57 -21.72
CA LYS A 183 15.10 -6.93 -21.36
C LYS A 183 15.29 -6.77 -19.85
N ALA A 184 15.68 -7.86 -19.20
CA ALA A 184 15.97 -7.88 -17.77
C ALA A 184 17.02 -6.81 -17.42
N GLY A 185 16.66 -5.86 -16.54
CA GLY A 185 17.60 -4.89 -15.97
C GLY A 185 17.36 -3.41 -16.32
N GLU A 186 16.39 -3.08 -17.18
CA GLU A 186 15.95 -1.69 -17.36
C GLU A 186 14.73 -1.38 -16.48
N PRO A 187 14.70 -0.23 -15.77
CA PRO A 187 13.55 0.17 -14.97
C PRO A 187 12.34 0.38 -15.88
N LEU A 188 11.23 -0.24 -15.51
CA LEU A 188 10.03 -0.19 -16.32
C LEU A 188 9.24 1.08 -16.00
N ASP A 189 8.99 1.88 -17.02
CA ASP A 189 8.15 3.07 -16.90
C ASP A 189 6.67 2.65 -16.98
N PHE A 190 6.04 2.49 -15.81
CA PHE A 190 4.63 2.14 -15.66
C PHE A 190 3.67 3.28 -16.07
N LEU A 191 4.18 4.47 -16.40
CA LEU A 191 3.36 5.57 -16.95
C LEU A 191 3.27 5.50 -18.48
N LYS A 192 4.05 4.65 -19.16
CA LYS A 192 3.90 4.44 -20.61
C LYS A 192 2.53 3.85 -20.95
N LYS A 193 1.83 4.46 -21.91
CA LYS A 193 0.48 4.05 -22.34
C LYS A 193 0.44 2.73 -23.09
N GLU A 194 1.56 2.34 -23.72
CA GLU A 194 1.64 1.18 -24.62
C GLU A 194 2.81 0.26 -24.23
N GLY A 195 2.73 -1.00 -24.67
CA GLY A 195 3.74 -2.03 -24.39
C GLY A 195 3.77 -2.46 -22.93
N ASP A 196 4.97 -2.82 -22.47
CA ASP A 196 5.20 -3.40 -21.15
C ASP A 196 4.78 -2.48 -19.99
N GLY A 197 4.87 -1.16 -20.18
CA GLY A 197 4.43 -0.18 -19.19
C GLY A 197 2.93 -0.26 -18.89
N SER A 198 2.11 -0.55 -19.90
CA SER A 198 0.65 -0.74 -19.71
C SER A 198 0.35 -2.03 -18.95
N LEU A 199 1.11 -3.11 -19.21
CA LEU A 199 0.98 -4.38 -18.50
C LEU A 199 1.36 -4.23 -17.02
N ALA A 200 2.48 -3.59 -16.72
CA ALA A 200 2.91 -3.35 -15.35
C ALA A 200 1.97 -2.42 -14.58
N ARG A 201 1.44 -1.38 -15.25
CA ARG A 201 0.38 -0.54 -14.68
C ARG A 201 -0.88 -1.36 -14.39
N GLY A 202 -1.29 -2.26 -15.29
CA GLY A 202 -2.42 -3.15 -15.08
C GLY A 202 -2.24 -4.05 -13.86
N GLU A 203 -1.08 -4.69 -13.72
CA GLU A 203 -0.76 -5.55 -12.58
C GLU A 203 -0.70 -4.76 -11.26
N LEU A 204 -0.08 -3.58 -11.27
CA LEU A 204 -0.03 -2.65 -10.14
C LEU A 204 -1.45 -2.29 -9.67
N LEU A 205 -2.29 -1.81 -10.57
CA LEU A 205 -3.64 -1.38 -10.25
C LEU A 205 -4.52 -2.55 -9.79
N ASN A 206 -4.37 -3.73 -10.39
CA ASN A 206 -5.12 -4.92 -9.98
C ASN A 206 -4.77 -5.34 -8.55
N ARG A 207 -3.48 -5.40 -8.19
CA ARG A 207 -3.04 -5.72 -6.82
C ARG A 207 -3.50 -4.69 -5.81
N LEU A 208 -3.40 -3.40 -6.16
CA LEU A 208 -3.90 -2.32 -5.32
C LEU A 208 -5.40 -2.45 -5.09
N ARG A 209 -6.20 -2.67 -6.13
CA ARG A 209 -7.66 -2.81 -6.02
C ARG A 209 -8.07 -3.95 -5.07
N ILE A 210 -7.38 -5.08 -5.13
CA ILE A 210 -7.62 -6.22 -4.23
C ILE A 210 -7.27 -5.81 -2.78
N ALA A 211 -6.10 -5.20 -2.59
CA ALA A 211 -5.58 -4.79 -1.30
C ALA A 211 -6.37 -3.63 -0.66
N THR A 212 -7.02 -2.78 -1.45
CA THR A 212 -7.83 -1.65 -0.97
C THR A 212 -9.33 -1.93 -1.05
N SER A 213 -9.73 -3.18 -1.27
CA SER A 213 -11.15 -3.52 -1.30
C SER A 213 -11.82 -3.15 0.03
N PRO A 214 -13.00 -2.49 0.01
CA PRO A 214 -13.70 -2.08 1.23
C PRO A 214 -13.99 -3.25 2.16
N ARG A 215 -14.19 -4.44 1.60
CA ARG A 215 -14.34 -5.69 2.35
C ARG A 215 -13.12 -5.98 3.21
N LEU A 216 -11.92 -5.98 2.62
CA LEU A 216 -10.68 -6.27 3.34
C LEU A 216 -10.42 -5.25 4.45
N VAL A 217 -10.53 -3.96 4.13
CA VAL A 217 -10.24 -2.86 5.06
C VAL A 217 -11.24 -2.82 6.23
N LYS A 218 -12.50 -3.19 6.01
CA LYS A 218 -13.53 -3.21 7.06
C LYS A 218 -13.56 -4.50 7.87
N GLU A 219 -13.19 -5.64 7.29
CA GLU A 219 -13.25 -6.94 7.97
C GLU A 219 -11.97 -7.27 8.74
N LYS A 220 -10.82 -6.75 8.30
CA LYS A 220 -9.51 -7.05 8.91
C LYS A 220 -8.89 -5.81 9.53
N THR A 221 -8.46 -5.92 10.79
CA THR A 221 -7.56 -4.94 11.39
C THR A 221 -6.21 -4.94 10.66
N GLY A 222 -5.47 -3.84 10.73
CA GLY A 222 -4.20 -3.64 10.04
C GLY A 222 -3.23 -4.81 10.19
N TYR A 223 -3.10 -5.39 11.39
CA TYR A 223 -2.22 -6.55 11.61
C TYR A 223 -2.61 -7.78 10.77
N LEU A 224 -3.90 -7.98 10.50
CA LEU A 224 -4.42 -9.10 9.70
C LEU A 224 -4.45 -8.80 8.19
N THR A 225 -4.01 -7.60 7.78
CA THR A 225 -3.91 -7.23 6.36
C THR A 225 -2.59 -7.65 5.72
N MET A 226 -1.67 -8.24 6.48
CA MET A 226 -0.46 -8.89 5.95
C MET A 226 -0.82 -10.16 5.18
N ASP A 227 -0.19 -10.37 4.04
CA ASP A 227 -0.34 -11.57 3.21
C ASP A 227 0.93 -11.85 2.38
N GLY A 228 0.82 -12.71 1.36
CA GLY A 228 1.96 -13.03 0.50
C GLY A 228 2.46 -11.85 -0.35
N ASP A 229 1.63 -10.84 -0.57
CA ASP A 229 1.92 -9.70 -1.43
C ASP A 229 2.22 -8.42 -0.64
N TRP A 230 1.69 -8.30 0.58
CA TRP A 230 1.77 -7.09 1.41
C TRP A 230 2.31 -7.39 2.80
N ASP A 231 3.23 -6.54 3.24
CA ASP A 231 3.73 -6.50 4.61
C ASP A 231 3.39 -5.17 5.29
N LEU A 232 3.61 -5.07 6.59
CA LEU A 232 3.47 -3.83 7.33
C LEU A 232 4.80 -3.08 7.41
N ALA A 233 4.76 -1.80 7.07
CA ALA A 233 5.91 -0.91 7.13
C ALA A 233 6.00 -0.28 8.52
N TRP A 234 6.58 -1.01 9.48
CA TRP A 234 6.60 -0.61 10.89
C TRP A 234 7.18 0.80 11.11
N ASP A 235 8.29 1.16 10.46
CA ASP A 235 8.88 2.50 10.55
C ASP A 235 7.95 3.58 10.01
N ALA A 236 7.36 3.34 8.84
CA ALA A 236 6.43 4.27 8.22
C ALA A 236 5.18 4.46 9.09
N MET A 237 4.70 3.40 9.75
CA MET A 237 3.59 3.48 10.70
C MET A 237 3.95 4.31 11.93
N ILE A 238 5.14 4.12 12.50
CA ILE A 238 5.63 4.93 13.62
C ILE A 238 5.78 6.39 13.20
N ALA A 239 6.38 6.65 12.03
CA ALA A 239 6.59 7.99 11.50
C ALA A 239 5.27 8.71 11.22
N ALA A 240 4.31 8.05 10.57
CA ALA A 240 2.99 8.60 10.28
C ALA A 240 2.26 9.04 11.57
N HIS A 241 2.26 8.18 12.59
CA HIS A 241 1.68 8.55 13.89
C HIS A 241 2.45 9.68 14.56
N SER A 242 3.79 9.69 14.49
CA SER A 242 4.57 10.79 15.05
C SER A 242 4.26 12.13 14.38
N LEU A 243 4.02 12.15 13.06
CA LEU A 243 3.66 13.38 12.33
C LEU A 243 2.25 13.87 12.71
N VAL A 244 1.31 12.94 12.89
CA VAL A 244 -0.04 13.27 13.39
C VAL A 244 -0.01 13.76 14.84
N ASP A 245 0.79 13.13 15.70
CA ASP A 245 0.95 13.53 17.11
C ASP A 245 1.59 14.92 17.22
N LYS A 246 2.50 15.27 16.30
CA LYS A 246 3.08 16.62 16.16
C LYS A 246 2.14 17.63 15.49
N LYS A 247 0.97 17.19 15.00
CA LYS A 247 -0.02 17.98 14.25
C LYS A 247 0.51 18.56 12.94
N GLU A 248 1.52 17.93 12.35
CA GLU A 248 2.03 18.31 11.03
C GLU A 248 1.11 17.78 9.91
N ILE A 249 0.45 16.65 10.15
CA ILE A 249 -0.49 16.01 9.22
C ILE A 249 -1.76 15.64 9.99
N THR A 250 -2.92 15.72 9.33
CA THR A 250 -4.19 15.24 9.89
C THR A 250 -4.35 13.74 9.64
N ILE A 251 -4.94 13.00 10.58
CA ILE A 251 -5.17 11.56 10.41
C ILE A 251 -6.06 11.25 9.20
N GLU A 252 -6.94 12.18 8.84
CA GLU A 252 -7.84 12.10 7.68
C GLU A 252 -7.07 12.01 6.35
N ALA A 253 -5.85 12.56 6.27
CA ALA A 253 -4.99 12.45 5.10
C ALA A 253 -4.59 10.99 4.80
N PHE A 254 -4.66 10.11 5.79
CA PHE A 254 -4.32 8.69 5.67
C PHE A 254 -5.53 7.77 5.52
N THR A 255 -6.75 8.28 5.31
CA THR A 255 -7.96 7.43 5.35
C THR A 255 -7.92 6.28 4.33
N LEU A 256 -7.54 6.56 3.08
CA LEU A 256 -7.12 5.55 2.11
C LEU A 256 -6.29 6.22 1.01
N VAL A 257 -5.00 5.90 0.96
CA VAL A 257 -4.06 6.44 -0.02
C VAL A 257 -3.09 5.36 -0.46
N ALA A 258 -2.79 5.30 -1.75
CA ALA A 258 -1.73 4.46 -2.31
C ALA A 258 -0.64 5.36 -2.89
N LEU A 259 0.61 5.08 -2.52
CA LEU A 259 1.79 5.87 -2.86
C LEU A 259 2.78 5.01 -3.64
N VAL A 260 3.32 5.58 -4.72
CA VAL A 260 4.37 4.96 -5.54
C VAL A 260 5.41 6.02 -5.90
N HIS A 261 6.68 5.66 -5.90
CA HIS A 261 7.75 6.54 -6.36
C HIS A 261 8.02 6.34 -7.85
N HIS A 262 8.17 7.44 -8.59
CA HIS A 262 8.59 7.47 -9.98
C HIS A 262 9.81 8.39 -10.13
N ASP A 263 10.81 7.98 -10.93
CA ASP A 263 12.09 8.71 -11.00
C ASP A 263 11.97 10.14 -11.56
N VAL A 264 11.02 10.36 -12.49
CA VAL A 264 10.79 11.67 -13.12
C VAL A 264 9.85 12.57 -12.31
N TYR A 265 8.82 12.00 -11.70
CA TYR A 265 7.73 12.77 -11.07
C TYR A 265 7.79 12.75 -9.53
N GLY A 266 8.74 12.02 -8.95
CA GLY A 266 8.85 11.83 -7.51
C GLY A 266 7.73 10.95 -6.96
N TRP A 267 7.22 11.30 -5.79
CA TRP A 267 6.13 10.57 -5.14
C TRP A 267 4.79 10.87 -5.79
N LEU A 268 4.10 9.82 -6.20
CA LEU A 268 2.79 9.85 -6.82
C LEU A 268 1.76 9.19 -5.90
N VAL A 269 0.58 9.80 -5.84
CA VAL A 269 -0.63 9.20 -5.27
C VAL A 269 -1.42 8.54 -6.40
N ILE A 270 -1.92 7.35 -6.15
CA ILE A 270 -2.81 6.64 -7.06
C ILE A 270 -4.24 6.88 -6.59
N ASP A 271 -5.05 7.51 -7.42
CA ASP A 271 -6.48 7.64 -7.16
C ASP A 271 -7.13 6.26 -7.30
N LEU A 272 -7.45 5.67 -6.17
CA LEU A 272 -8.23 4.44 -6.11
C LEU A 272 -9.72 4.81 -5.99
N GLU A 273 -10.60 4.01 -6.60
CA GLU A 273 -12.04 4.11 -6.36
C GLU A 273 -12.31 3.94 -4.85
N GLY A 274 -12.80 5.00 -4.19
CA GLY A 274 -12.98 5.04 -2.73
C GLY A 274 -11.83 5.63 -1.93
N SER A 275 -10.75 6.10 -2.55
CA SER A 275 -9.73 6.93 -1.87
C SER A 275 -10.36 8.26 -1.44
N THR A 276 -10.25 8.65 -0.18
CA THR A 276 -10.84 9.91 0.31
C THR A 276 -10.05 11.14 -0.16
N VAL A 277 -8.76 10.98 -0.46
CA VAL A 277 -7.90 12.06 -0.96
C VAL A 277 -8.35 12.52 -2.35
N GLY A 278 -8.79 11.59 -3.20
CA GLY A 278 -9.41 11.91 -4.50
C GLY A 278 -10.94 12.08 -4.42
N GLY A 279 -11.62 11.25 -3.63
CA GLY A 279 -13.08 11.20 -3.53
C GLY A 279 -13.71 12.36 -2.77
N ASN A 280 -13.14 12.78 -1.62
CA ASN A 280 -13.67 13.94 -0.89
C ASN A 280 -13.32 15.24 -1.60
N MET A 281 -12.12 15.41 -2.17
CA MET A 281 -11.84 16.64 -2.92
C MET A 281 -12.67 16.74 -4.21
N LEU A 282 -12.90 15.66 -4.96
CA LEU A 282 -13.78 15.70 -6.14
C LEU A 282 -15.26 15.82 -5.78
N GLN A 283 -15.72 15.23 -4.67
CA GLN A 283 -17.09 15.44 -4.18
C GLN A 283 -17.27 16.81 -3.57
N GLU A 284 -16.30 17.34 -2.82
CA GLU A 284 -16.31 18.70 -2.28
C GLU A 284 -16.18 19.73 -3.39
N GLN A 285 -15.32 19.51 -4.39
CA GLN A 285 -15.26 20.34 -5.59
C GLN A 285 -16.57 20.27 -6.36
N ARG A 286 -17.12 19.09 -6.63
CA ARG A 286 -18.45 18.98 -7.27
C ARG A 286 -19.54 19.65 -6.44
N ARG A 287 -19.52 19.48 -5.11
CA ARG A 287 -20.47 20.12 -4.20
C ARG A 287 -20.32 21.64 -4.24
N ASN A 288 -19.09 22.15 -4.24
CA ASN A 288 -18.79 23.59 -4.34
C ASN A 288 -19.16 24.16 -5.72
N ASP A 289 -18.90 23.41 -6.78
CA ASP A 289 -19.25 23.76 -8.16
C ASP A 289 -20.79 23.84 -8.30
N ILE A 290 -21.52 22.87 -7.75
CA ILE A 290 -22.99 22.87 -7.63
C ILE A 290 -23.49 24.06 -6.79
N PHE A 291 -22.83 24.38 -5.68
CA PHE A 291 -23.19 25.53 -4.84
C PHE A 291 -22.98 26.87 -5.56
N ARG A 292 -21.86 27.05 -6.27
CA ARG A 292 -21.57 28.25 -7.07
C ARG A 292 -22.58 28.43 -8.20
N PHE A 293 -22.92 27.34 -8.88
CA PHE A 293 -23.96 27.35 -9.90
C PHE A 293 -25.33 27.74 -9.34
N ARG A 294 -25.70 27.23 -8.14
CA ARG A 294 -26.91 27.64 -7.43
C ARG A 294 -26.89 29.13 -7.10
N GLU A 295 -25.81 29.65 -6.53
CA GLU A 295 -25.70 31.08 -6.19
C GLU A 295 -25.79 31.98 -7.43
N ALA A 296 -25.22 31.56 -8.55
CA ALA A 296 -25.35 32.26 -9.83
C ALA A 296 -26.81 32.27 -10.32
N LEU A 297 -27.54 31.14 -10.22
CA LEU A 297 -28.96 31.11 -10.60
C LEU A 297 -29.85 31.94 -9.66
N VAL A 298 -29.51 32.00 -8.37
CA VAL A 298 -30.21 32.85 -7.39
C VAL A 298 -29.98 34.33 -7.70
N SER A 299 -28.78 34.74 -8.10
CA SER A 299 -28.48 36.15 -8.41
C SER A 299 -29.24 36.67 -9.64
N VAL A 300 -29.56 35.77 -10.59
CA VAL A 300 -30.38 36.06 -11.77
C VAL A 300 -31.90 35.84 -11.50
N GLY A 301 -32.26 35.45 -10.27
CA GLY A 301 -33.65 35.25 -9.85
C GLY A 301 -34.31 34.00 -10.44
N LYS A 302 -33.53 33.01 -10.90
CA LYS A 302 -34.02 31.77 -11.52
C LYS A 302 -33.61 30.52 -10.75
N GLU A 303 -33.79 30.56 -9.43
CA GLU A 303 -33.48 29.42 -8.54
C GLU A 303 -34.31 28.16 -8.88
N ASP A 304 -35.52 28.33 -9.44
CA ASP A 304 -36.38 27.21 -9.82
C ASP A 304 -35.76 26.26 -10.86
N LEU A 305 -34.89 26.79 -11.74
CA LEU A 305 -34.15 25.99 -12.73
C LEU A 305 -33.14 25.05 -12.06
N PHE A 306 -32.55 25.46 -10.94
CA PHE A 306 -31.62 24.63 -10.18
C PHE A 306 -32.31 23.38 -9.63
N TYR A 307 -33.50 23.55 -9.04
CA TYR A 307 -34.24 22.42 -8.46
C TYR A 307 -34.73 21.45 -9.53
N ARG A 308 -35.24 21.97 -10.66
CA ARG A 308 -35.68 21.13 -11.80
C ARG A 308 -34.51 20.37 -12.43
N TRP A 309 -33.34 21.00 -12.54
CA TRP A 309 -32.13 20.35 -13.01
C TRP A 309 -31.70 19.19 -12.09
N ILE A 310 -31.63 19.44 -10.79
CA ILE A 310 -31.28 18.40 -9.80
C ILE A 310 -32.29 17.25 -9.84
N GLU A 311 -33.58 17.55 -10.00
CA GLU A 311 -34.64 16.55 -10.10
C GLU A 311 -34.45 15.65 -11.33
N ILE A 312 -34.17 16.21 -12.51
CA ILE A 312 -33.90 15.44 -13.73
C ILE A 312 -32.69 14.53 -13.54
N VAL A 313 -31.59 15.07 -13.02
CA VAL A 313 -30.35 14.30 -12.79
C VAL A 313 -30.58 13.19 -11.76
N GLN A 314 -31.28 13.47 -10.66
CA GLN A 314 -31.60 12.48 -9.63
C GLN A 314 -32.56 11.39 -10.15
N PHE A 315 -33.58 11.78 -10.89
CA PHE A 315 -34.55 10.84 -11.47
C PHE A 315 -33.89 9.87 -12.45
N GLU A 316 -33.01 10.34 -13.32
CA GLU A 316 -32.30 9.47 -14.26
C GLU A 316 -31.22 8.62 -13.58
N SER A 317 -30.55 9.14 -12.55
CA SER A 317 -29.54 8.39 -11.78
C SER A 317 -30.12 7.26 -10.91
N THR A 318 -31.41 7.33 -10.55
CA THR A 318 -32.08 6.34 -9.69
C THR A 318 -32.75 5.20 -10.46
N ARG A 319 -32.68 5.22 -11.80
CA ARG A 319 -33.25 4.17 -12.65
C ARG A 319 -32.43 2.87 -12.62
N PRO A 320 -33.08 1.70 -12.59
CA PRO A 320 -32.41 0.40 -12.46
C PRO A 320 -31.49 0.03 -13.64
N GLU A 321 -31.64 0.69 -14.80
CA GLU A 321 -30.81 0.45 -15.99
C GLU A 321 -29.50 1.28 -16.03
N GLY A 322 -29.29 2.18 -15.05
CA GLY A 322 -28.09 3.00 -14.94
C GLY A 322 -28.00 4.20 -15.89
N PHE A 323 -27.01 5.05 -15.65
CA PHE A 323 -26.77 6.31 -16.38
C PHE A 323 -25.79 6.08 -17.54
N GLY A 324 -26.26 5.45 -18.62
CA GLY A 324 -25.46 5.14 -19.81
C GLY A 324 -25.14 6.37 -20.68
N LYS A 325 -24.14 6.26 -21.58
CA LYS A 325 -23.65 7.37 -22.43
C LYS A 325 -24.72 7.99 -23.33
N GLU A 326 -25.56 7.17 -23.95
CA GLU A 326 -26.64 7.64 -24.84
C GLU A 326 -27.67 8.49 -24.06
N ARG A 327 -27.99 8.07 -22.82
CA ARG A 327 -28.88 8.82 -21.94
C ARG A 327 -28.24 10.09 -21.37
N GLN A 328 -26.92 10.11 -21.19
CA GLN A 328 -26.21 11.34 -20.81
C GLN A 328 -26.36 12.42 -21.87
N GLU A 329 -26.32 12.05 -23.15
CA GLU A 329 -26.54 12.98 -24.27
C GLU A 329 -27.99 13.49 -24.31
N ASP A 330 -28.98 12.60 -24.15
CA ASP A 330 -30.40 12.96 -24.09
C ASP A 330 -30.72 13.90 -22.93
N VAL A 331 -30.20 13.60 -21.73
CA VAL A 331 -30.40 14.40 -20.52
C VAL A 331 -29.69 15.74 -20.64
N ALA A 332 -28.48 15.78 -21.19
CA ALA A 332 -27.79 17.05 -21.46
C ALA A 332 -28.59 17.93 -22.42
N GLN A 333 -29.20 17.34 -23.44
CA GLN A 333 -30.03 18.07 -24.40
C GLN A 333 -31.35 18.56 -23.78
N GLN A 334 -31.97 17.77 -22.91
CA GLN A 334 -33.14 18.17 -22.13
C GLN A 334 -32.83 19.36 -21.20
N ILE A 335 -31.69 19.32 -20.51
CA ILE A 335 -31.23 20.40 -19.63
C ILE A 335 -30.95 21.67 -20.43
N ARG A 336 -30.21 21.58 -21.55
CA ARG A 336 -29.95 22.72 -22.44
C ARG A 336 -31.23 23.37 -22.94
N THR A 337 -32.22 22.57 -23.29
CA THR A 337 -33.52 23.06 -23.77
C THR A 337 -34.28 23.79 -22.66
N MET A 338 -34.35 23.20 -21.47
CA MET A 338 -34.99 23.82 -20.29
C MET A 338 -34.38 25.18 -19.93
N PHE A 339 -33.05 25.29 -19.96
CA PHE A 339 -32.36 26.55 -19.66
C PHE A 339 -32.55 27.57 -20.80
N SER A 340 -32.51 27.12 -22.06
CA SER A 340 -32.72 27.97 -23.24
C SER A 340 -34.12 28.58 -23.29
N GLU A 341 -35.16 27.84 -22.88
CA GLU A 341 -36.54 28.36 -22.77
C GLU A 341 -36.68 29.53 -21.80
N GLN A 342 -35.78 29.60 -20.82
CA GLN A 342 -35.69 30.71 -19.88
C GLN A 342 -34.64 31.75 -20.32
N GLY A 343 -34.06 31.63 -21.51
CA GLY A 343 -33.06 32.56 -22.03
C GLY A 343 -31.71 32.48 -21.32
N ILE A 344 -31.32 31.32 -20.80
CA ILE A 344 -29.98 31.05 -20.27
C ILE A 344 -29.33 29.96 -21.11
N ASP A 345 -28.13 30.21 -21.64
CA ASP A 345 -27.30 29.14 -22.21
C ASP A 345 -26.63 28.38 -21.06
N PHE A 346 -26.99 27.10 -20.90
CA PHE A 346 -26.49 26.27 -19.79
C PHE A 346 -24.97 26.13 -19.80
N ASP A 347 -24.35 25.95 -20.97
CA ASP A 347 -22.93 25.66 -21.07
C ASP A 347 -22.10 26.92 -20.82
N GLU A 348 -22.55 28.07 -21.35
CA GLU A 348 -21.92 29.37 -21.10
C GLU A 348 -22.09 29.82 -19.64
N PHE A 349 -23.30 29.65 -19.09
CA PHE A 349 -23.59 30.03 -17.71
C PHE A 349 -22.88 29.14 -16.68
N TRP A 350 -22.78 27.84 -16.94
CA TRP A 350 -21.98 26.93 -16.12
C TRP A 350 -20.50 27.33 -16.14
N LYS A 351 -19.97 27.66 -17.33
CA LYS A 351 -18.58 28.08 -17.49
C LYS A 351 -18.29 29.41 -16.79
N GLU A 352 -19.22 30.36 -16.82
CA GLU A 352 -19.10 31.63 -16.11
C GLU A 352 -19.14 31.45 -14.59
N ALA A 353 -20.04 30.59 -14.08
CA ALA A 353 -20.23 30.38 -12.65
C ALA A 353 -19.15 29.47 -12.00
N VAL A 354 -18.72 28.43 -12.71
CA VAL A 354 -17.86 27.36 -12.18
C VAL A 354 -16.43 27.44 -12.73
N GLY A 355 -16.22 28.06 -13.90
CA GLY A 355 -14.89 28.18 -14.54
C GLY A 355 -14.41 26.91 -15.24
N LYS A 356 -15.29 25.92 -15.45
CA LYS A 356 -15.01 24.63 -16.11
C LYS A 356 -16.06 24.35 -17.20
N ASP A 357 -15.77 23.43 -18.12
CA ASP A 357 -16.73 23.03 -19.15
C ASP A 357 -17.82 22.14 -18.54
N ALA A 358 -19.08 22.32 -18.98
CA ALA A 358 -20.26 21.68 -18.42
C ALA A 358 -20.27 20.14 -18.51
N ALA A 359 -19.52 19.57 -19.46
CA ALA A 359 -19.38 18.12 -19.62
C ALA A 359 -18.65 17.44 -18.44
N GLU A 360 -17.92 18.19 -17.61
CA GLU A 360 -17.28 17.66 -16.40
C GLU A 360 -18.21 17.67 -15.17
N GLY A 361 -19.38 18.33 -15.27
CA GLY A 361 -20.36 18.48 -14.20
C GLY A 361 -21.56 17.54 -14.26
N LEU A 362 -21.78 16.85 -15.38
CA LEU A 362 -22.92 15.94 -15.64
C LEU A 362 -22.62 14.47 -15.31
#